data_AF-A0A7J3DJK0-F1
#
_entry.id   AF-A0A7J3DJK0-F1
#
_cell.length_a   1.000
_cell.length_b   1.000
_cell.length_c   1.000
_cell.angle_alpha   90.00
_cell.angle_beta   90.00
_cell.angle_gamma   90.00
#
_symmetry.space_group_name_H-M   'P 1'
#
loop_
_entity.id
_entity.type
_entity.pdbx_description
1 polymer ?
#
loop_
_entity_poly.entity_id
_entity_poly.type
_entity_poly.pdbx_seq_one_letter_code
_entity_poly.pdbx_strand_id
1 'polypeptide(L)'
;MKIAETLIEPSYPVKTSGEIVIERRVAQITGTYGKEYEMTIIKRKDFGVDGQVNLIFRIAPTRLLKSALVLLLGALSIPKISRTLKNFEIIIINGYFTAVFLLPYLLINRKKIIYCPHTQVKPNWINALLVNFFDAIVFLSDYNRQELIKQNKKLAAKSYVIYNSIGDYKTKKIKKQKENVFQCLFVGRAVEFKRPELFVDGVAEAWKRNKNIKAKMVIPSGPLESKIKELITQTEKKYGHLIYLYSNINI
;
A
#
# COMPACT_ATOMS: atom_id res chain seq x y z
N MET A 1 -32.59 -15.36 3.20
CA MET A 1 -31.20 -14.95 3.49
C MET A 1 -31.21 -14.17 4.80
N LYS A 2 -30.73 -14.75 5.90
CA LYS A 2 -30.59 -14.03 7.19
C LYS A 2 -29.21 -13.37 7.19
N ILE A 3 -29.18 -12.04 7.28
CA ILE A 3 -27.95 -11.25 7.34
C ILE A 3 -27.74 -10.91 8.81
N ALA A 4 -26.66 -11.40 9.40
CA ALA A 4 -26.21 -10.93 10.71
C ALA A 4 -25.36 -9.67 10.48
N GLU A 5 -25.82 -8.53 10.99
CA GLU A 5 -25.00 -7.33 11.11
C GLU A 5 -24.13 -7.46 12.35
N THR A 6 -22.89 -7.92 12.19
CA THR A 6 -21.90 -7.81 13.26
C THR A 6 -21.18 -6.48 13.10
N LEU A 7 -21.64 -5.45 13.82
CA LEU A 7 -20.88 -4.23 14.02
C LEU A 7 -19.66 -4.60 14.87
N ILE A 8 -18.49 -4.70 14.24
CA ILE A 8 -17.24 -4.82 14.98
C ILE A 8 -16.96 -3.46 15.58
N GLU A 9 -16.90 -3.39 16.91
CA GLU A 9 -16.58 -2.18 17.66
C GLU A 9 -15.32 -1.48 17.13
N PRO A 10 -15.23 -0.15 17.22
CA PRO A 10 -14.09 0.61 16.73
C PRO A 10 -12.78 0.11 17.36
N SER A 11 -11.89 -0.42 16.51
CA SER A 11 -10.54 -0.79 16.93
C SER A 11 -9.68 0.46 17.04
N TYR A 12 -9.52 0.92 18.29
CA TYR A 12 -8.60 1.95 18.80
C TYR A 12 -8.72 3.37 18.23
N PRO A 13 -8.92 4.40 19.07
CA PRO A 13 -8.67 5.78 18.66
C PRO A 13 -7.16 5.98 18.44
N VAL A 14 -6.74 6.14 17.19
CA VAL A 14 -5.36 6.58 16.88
C VAL A 14 -5.30 8.09 17.13
N LYS A 15 -4.89 8.50 18.34
CA LYS A 15 -4.56 9.90 18.63
C LYS A 15 -3.32 10.30 17.82
N THR A 16 -3.53 11.11 16.79
CA THR A 16 -2.46 11.89 16.15
C THR A 16 -2.57 13.33 16.64
N SER A 17 -1.46 14.07 16.66
CA SER A 17 -1.40 15.45 17.14
C SER A 17 -2.18 16.37 16.20
N GLY A 18 -3.39 16.76 16.62
CA GLY A 18 -4.43 17.41 15.81
C GLY A 18 -5.66 16.51 15.78
N GLU A 19 -6.85 17.02 16.05
CA GLU A 19 -8.09 16.24 16.23
C GLU A 19 -8.53 15.48 14.96
N ILE A 20 -7.81 14.42 14.61
CA ILE A 20 -8.20 13.49 13.56
C ILE A 20 -9.10 12.43 14.23
N VAL A 21 -10.42 12.63 14.11
CA VAL A 21 -11.40 11.59 14.48
C VAL A 21 -11.47 10.57 13.34
N ILE A 22 -10.59 9.57 13.38
CA ILE A 22 -10.67 8.41 12.47
C ILE A 22 -11.82 7.52 12.94
N GLU A 23 -13.01 7.72 12.39
CA GLU A 23 -14.12 6.79 12.59
C GLU A 23 -13.93 5.57 11.67
N ARG A 24 -13.13 4.59 12.10
CA ARG A 24 -12.92 3.34 11.37
C ARG A 24 -14.18 2.47 11.48
N ARG A 25 -15.08 2.57 10.51
CA ARG A 25 -16.14 1.56 10.34
C ARG A 25 -15.61 0.47 9.43
N VAL A 26 -15.49 -0.74 9.97
CA VAL A 26 -15.25 -1.95 9.18
C VAL A 26 -16.60 -2.57 8.91
N ALA A 27 -17.10 -2.41 7.69
CA ALA A 27 -18.23 -3.21 7.25
C ALA A 27 -17.67 -4.51 6.66
N GLN A 28 -17.87 -5.63 7.33
CA GLN A 28 -17.73 -6.93 6.70
C GLN A 28 -18.90 -7.10 5.72
N ILE A 29 -18.60 -7.08 4.43
CA ILE A 29 -19.58 -7.53 3.44
C ILE A 29 -19.28 -9.02 3.26
N THR A 30 -20.19 -9.88 3.69
CA THR A 30 -20.14 -11.31 3.33
C THR A 30 -20.68 -11.41 1.91
N GLY A 31 -19.80 -11.63 0.93
CA GLY A 31 -20.24 -11.94 -0.43
C GLY A 31 -20.90 -13.32 -0.48
N THR A 32 -21.66 -13.57 -1.55
CA THR A 32 -22.35 -14.85 -1.86
C THR A 32 -21.44 -16.09 -1.91
N TYR A 33 -20.13 -15.93 -1.72
CA TYR A 33 -19.09 -16.95 -1.82
C TYR A 33 -18.14 -17.00 -0.60
N GLY A 34 -18.56 -16.51 0.57
CA GLY A 34 -17.77 -16.62 1.81
C GLY A 34 -16.48 -15.77 1.85
N LYS A 35 -16.31 -14.82 0.92
CA LYS A 35 -15.22 -13.85 0.97
C LYS A 35 -15.64 -12.64 1.79
N GLU A 36 -14.85 -12.30 2.80
CA GLU A 36 -14.99 -11.09 3.59
C GLU A 36 -14.37 -9.91 2.86
N TYR A 37 -15.16 -8.85 2.64
CA TYR A 37 -14.63 -7.56 2.20
C TYR A 37 -14.50 -6.66 3.41
N GLU A 38 -13.29 -6.16 3.69
CA GLU A 38 -13.10 -5.06 4.62
C GLU A 38 -13.39 -3.76 3.86
N MET A 39 -14.34 -2.95 4.31
CA MET A 39 -14.50 -1.57 3.83
C MET A 39 -14.13 -0.67 5.00
N THR A 40 -13.06 0.11 4.86
CA THR A 40 -12.68 1.10 5.87
C THR A 40 -13.30 2.45 5.50
N ILE A 41 -14.16 3.00 6.32
CA ILE A 41 -14.54 4.41 6.19
C ILE A 41 -13.54 5.21 7.04
N ILE A 42 -12.98 6.29 6.50
CA ILE A 42 -12.12 7.21 7.24
C ILE A 42 -12.67 8.61 7.00
N LYS A 43 -13.41 9.14 7.98
CA LYS A 43 -13.78 10.56 7.98
C LYS A 43 -12.57 11.37 8.45
N ARG A 44 -12.28 12.46 7.74
CA ARG A 44 -11.23 13.43 8.08
C ARG A 44 -11.86 14.81 8.14
N LYS A 45 -11.63 15.55 9.23
CA LYS A 45 -12.10 16.94 9.41
C LYS A 45 -11.06 17.97 8.97
N ASP A 46 -9.81 17.54 8.88
CA ASP A 46 -8.58 18.30 8.64
C ASP A 46 -8.49 18.93 7.23
N PHE A 47 -9.38 18.58 6.30
CA PHE A 47 -9.39 19.14 4.94
C PHE A 47 -10.51 20.14 4.66
N GLY A 48 -11.28 20.56 5.67
CA GLY A 48 -12.42 21.48 5.46
C GLY A 48 -13.54 20.88 4.60
N VAL A 49 -13.52 19.56 4.40
CA VAL A 49 -14.55 18.82 3.67
C VAL A 49 -15.13 17.79 4.62
N ASP A 50 -16.37 18.02 5.08
CA ASP A 50 -17.14 16.99 5.75
C ASP A 50 -17.38 15.81 4.80
N GLY A 51 -16.86 14.63 5.16
CA GLY A 51 -17.19 13.38 4.48
C GLY A 51 -16.23 12.93 3.38
N GLN A 52 -15.02 12.50 3.77
CA GLN A 52 -14.19 11.63 2.92
C GLN A 52 -14.42 10.15 3.29
N VAL A 53 -14.31 9.25 2.30
CA VAL A 53 -14.29 7.80 2.50
C VAL A 53 -13.10 7.21 1.74
N ASN A 54 -12.25 6.46 2.45
CA ASN A 54 -11.16 5.70 1.88
C ASN A 54 -11.57 4.23 1.67
N LEU A 55 -12.22 3.93 0.54
CA LEU A 55 -12.61 2.55 0.26
C LEU A 55 -11.37 1.71 -0.05
N ILE A 56 -11.01 0.79 0.85
CA ILE A 56 -9.94 -0.19 0.66
C ILE A 56 -10.57 -1.57 0.61
N PHE A 57 -10.82 -2.13 -0.56
CA PHE A 57 -11.27 -3.51 -0.67
C PHE A 57 -10.06 -4.45 -0.64
N ARG A 58 -9.92 -5.24 0.42
CA ARG A 58 -8.95 -6.35 0.46
C ARG A 58 -9.58 -7.59 -0.16
N ILE A 59 -9.55 -7.68 -1.48
CA ILE A 59 -9.90 -8.92 -2.19
C ILE A 59 -8.63 -9.74 -2.29
N ALA A 60 -8.55 -10.88 -1.59
CA ALA A 60 -7.57 -11.91 -1.92
C ALA A 60 -7.99 -12.54 -3.27
N PRO A 61 -7.33 -12.20 -4.39
CA PRO A 61 -7.73 -12.73 -5.67
C PRO A 61 -7.17 -14.15 -5.74
N THR A 62 -8.06 -15.14 -5.76
CA THR A 62 -7.73 -16.40 -6.43
C THR A 62 -7.50 -16.03 -7.90
N ARG A 63 -6.31 -16.33 -8.42
CA ARG A 63 -5.88 -16.01 -9.79
C ARG A 63 -7.03 -16.35 -10.76
N LEU A 64 -7.44 -15.38 -11.60
CA LEU A 64 -8.46 -15.53 -12.66
C LEU A 64 -9.96 -15.50 -12.28
N LEU A 65 -10.37 -14.63 -11.36
CA LEU A 65 -11.73 -14.07 -11.46
C LEU A 65 -11.73 -13.03 -12.59
N LYS A 66 -12.21 -13.42 -13.77
CA LYS A 66 -12.36 -12.57 -14.98
C LYS A 66 -12.94 -11.22 -14.57
N SER A 67 -12.37 -10.10 -15.04
CA SER A 67 -12.84 -8.72 -14.70
C SER A 67 -14.35 -8.55 -14.83
N ALA A 68 -15.00 -9.30 -15.72
CA ALA A 68 -16.45 -9.41 -15.85
C ALA A 68 -17.18 -9.84 -14.57
N LEU A 69 -16.65 -10.81 -13.82
CA LEU A 69 -17.24 -11.26 -12.54
C LEU A 69 -17.04 -10.22 -11.44
N VAL A 70 -15.91 -9.51 -11.42
CA VAL A 70 -15.71 -8.37 -10.51
C VAL A 70 -16.70 -7.25 -10.81
N LEU A 71 -16.91 -6.93 -12.10
CA LEU A 71 -17.91 -5.95 -12.54
C LEU A 71 -19.34 -6.38 -12.20
N LEU A 72 -19.68 -7.66 -12.40
CA LEU A 72 -21.00 -8.22 -12.06
C LEU A 72 -21.26 -8.14 -10.55
N LEU A 73 -20.28 -8.55 -9.72
CA LEU A 73 -20.39 -8.44 -8.27
C LEU A 73 -20.52 -6.98 -7.82
N GLY A 74 -19.79 -6.07 -8.47
CA GLY A 74 -19.94 -4.63 -8.27
C GLY A 74 -21.34 -4.14 -8.61
N ALA A 75 -21.89 -4.57 -9.75
CA ALA A 75 -23.22 -4.21 -10.22
C ALA A 75 -24.33 -4.70 -9.26
N LEU A 76 -24.26 -5.96 -8.81
CA LEU A 76 -25.18 -6.52 -7.82
C LEU A 76 -25.10 -5.80 -6.47
N SER A 77 -23.94 -5.21 -6.17
CA SER A 77 -23.71 -4.46 -4.93
C SER A 77 -24.15 -2.99 -5.01
N ILE A 78 -24.58 -2.48 -6.18
CA ILE A 78 -24.93 -1.07 -6.39
C ILE A 78 -25.93 -0.54 -5.36
N PRO A 79 -27.06 -1.22 -5.02
CA PRO A 79 -27.99 -0.67 -4.04
C PRO A 79 -27.36 -0.46 -2.66
N LYS A 80 -26.51 -1.41 -2.21
CA LYS A 80 -25.82 -1.34 -0.92
C LYS A 80 -24.73 -0.26 -0.93
N ILE A 81 -23.93 -0.22 -2.00
CA ILE A 81 -22.90 0.80 -2.21
C ILE A 81 -23.56 2.18 -2.27
N SER A 82 -24.66 2.34 -3.00
CA SER A 82 -25.38 3.61 -3.14
C SER A 82 -25.92 4.11 -1.81
N ARG A 83 -26.57 3.27 -1.00
CA ARG A 83 -27.00 3.65 0.36
C ARG A 83 -25.83 4.12 1.21
N THR A 84 -24.70 3.42 1.14
CA THR A 84 -23.50 3.75 1.91
C THR A 84 -22.87 5.06 1.43
N LEU A 85 -22.79 5.26 0.11
CA LEU A 85 -22.07 6.36 -0.50
C LEU A 85 -22.92 7.61 -0.78
N LYS A 86 -24.24 7.53 -0.55
CA LYS A 86 -25.22 8.59 -0.90
C LYS A 86 -24.79 9.98 -0.43
N ASN A 87 -24.31 10.06 0.81
CA ASN A 87 -24.00 11.32 1.49
C ASN A 87 -22.57 11.82 1.26
N PHE A 88 -21.76 11.11 0.48
CA PHE A 88 -20.39 11.52 0.20
C PHE A 88 -20.33 12.23 -1.14
N GLU A 89 -19.73 13.42 -1.19
CA GLU A 89 -19.53 14.18 -2.43
C GLU A 89 -18.29 13.67 -3.19
N ILE A 90 -17.24 13.34 -2.43
CA ILE A 90 -15.94 12.90 -2.95
C ILE A 90 -15.69 11.45 -2.53
N ILE A 91 -15.29 10.62 -3.49
CA ILE A 91 -14.93 9.22 -3.26
C ILE A 91 -13.46 9.04 -3.60
N ILE A 92 -12.67 8.57 -2.63
CA ILE A 92 -11.25 8.26 -2.83
C ILE A 92 -11.11 6.75 -3.03
N ILE A 93 -10.56 6.37 -4.17
CA ILE A 93 -10.40 4.98 -4.59
C ILE A 93 -8.94 4.59 -4.53
N ASN A 94 -8.62 3.66 -3.63
CA ASN A 94 -7.29 3.11 -3.48
C ASN A 94 -7.18 1.76 -4.21
N GLY A 95 -6.30 1.70 -5.20
CA GLY A 95 -5.94 0.46 -5.90
C GLY A 95 -6.86 0.10 -7.09
N TYR A 96 -6.29 -0.65 -8.03
CA TYR A 96 -6.92 -0.98 -9.31
C TYR A 96 -8.19 -1.82 -9.18
N PHE A 97 -8.18 -2.87 -8.35
CA PHE A 97 -9.36 -3.74 -8.21
C PHE A 97 -10.57 -3.01 -7.64
N THR A 98 -10.36 -2.09 -6.69
CA THR A 98 -11.42 -1.23 -6.15
C THR A 98 -12.03 -0.35 -7.23
N ALA A 99 -11.20 0.25 -8.09
CA ALA A 99 -11.66 1.08 -9.19
C ALA A 99 -12.54 0.30 -10.18
N VAL A 100 -12.12 -0.90 -10.56
CA VAL A 100 -12.90 -1.76 -11.47
C VAL A 100 -14.21 -2.21 -10.81
N PHE A 101 -14.17 -2.61 -9.53
CA PHE A 101 -15.35 -3.05 -8.79
C PHE A 101 -16.41 -1.94 -8.64
N LEU A 102 -15.96 -0.69 -8.41
CA LEU A 102 -16.87 0.44 -8.25
C LEU A 102 -17.35 1.03 -9.58
N LEU A 103 -16.71 0.70 -10.71
CA LEU A 103 -17.02 1.29 -12.02
C LEU A 103 -18.54 1.34 -12.34
N PRO A 104 -19.34 0.27 -12.15
CA PRO A 104 -20.79 0.34 -12.40
C PRO A 104 -21.50 1.40 -11.56
N TYR A 105 -21.11 1.57 -10.28
CA TYR A 105 -21.65 2.61 -9.41
C TYR A 105 -21.26 4.01 -9.90
N LEU A 106 -20.00 4.20 -10.31
CA LEU A 106 -19.47 5.48 -10.80
C LEU A 106 -20.12 5.90 -12.13
N LEU A 107 -20.49 4.95 -12.98
CA LEU A 107 -21.21 5.24 -14.23
C LEU A 107 -22.61 5.82 -14.00
N ILE A 108 -23.29 5.37 -12.94
CA ILE A 108 -24.65 5.79 -12.61
C ILE A 108 -24.65 7.05 -11.75
N ASN A 109 -23.67 7.19 -10.87
CA ASN A 109 -23.61 8.27 -9.88
C ASN A 109 -22.48 9.23 -10.23
N ARG A 110 -22.84 10.45 -10.66
CA ARG A 110 -21.87 11.52 -10.96
C ARG A 110 -21.29 12.16 -9.69
N LYS A 111 -20.53 11.38 -8.93
CA LYS A 111 -19.76 11.86 -7.77
C LYS A 111 -18.37 12.30 -8.22
N LYS A 112 -17.70 13.15 -7.43
CA LYS A 112 -16.29 13.48 -7.66
C LYS A 112 -15.43 12.29 -7.21
N ILE A 113 -14.50 11.86 -8.06
CA ILE A 113 -13.72 10.63 -7.84
C ILE A 113 -12.23 10.94 -7.93
N ILE A 114 -11.52 10.60 -6.87
CA ILE A 114 -10.07 10.68 -6.80
C ILE A 114 -9.51 9.26 -6.82
N TYR A 115 -8.67 8.95 -7.79
CA TYR A 115 -8.03 7.64 -7.91
C TYR A 115 -6.58 7.67 -7.43
N CYS A 116 -6.23 6.75 -6.54
CA CYS A 116 -4.90 6.62 -5.97
C CYS A 116 -4.29 5.26 -6.34
N PRO A 117 -3.51 5.16 -7.44
CA PRO A 117 -2.80 3.94 -7.77
C PRO A 117 -1.62 3.69 -6.79
N HIS A 118 -1.77 2.68 -5.93
CA HIS A 118 -0.77 2.29 -4.92
C HIS A 118 0.41 1.45 -5.46
N THR A 119 0.27 0.90 -6.67
CA THR A 119 1.29 0.04 -7.29
C THR A 119 1.60 0.55 -8.70
N GLN A 120 2.72 0.10 -9.27
CA GLN A 120 3.00 0.31 -10.68
C GLN A 120 1.78 -0.11 -11.52
N VAL A 121 1.19 0.86 -12.19
CA VAL A 121 0.01 0.66 -13.03
C VAL A 121 0.51 0.04 -14.32
N LYS A 122 0.30 -1.26 -14.50
CA LYS A 122 0.64 -1.92 -15.76
C LYS A 122 -0.19 -1.30 -16.89
N PRO A 123 0.40 -1.04 -18.06
CA PRO A 123 -0.35 -0.58 -19.21
C PRO A 123 -1.44 -1.60 -19.55
N ASN A 124 -2.68 -1.16 -19.47
CA ASN A 124 -3.81 -1.92 -19.97
C ASN A 124 -4.90 -0.94 -20.44
N TRP A 125 -5.75 -1.40 -21.36
CA TRP A 125 -6.83 -0.59 -21.93
C TRP A 125 -7.84 -0.15 -20.86
N ILE A 126 -7.97 -0.91 -19.77
CA ILE A 126 -8.86 -0.57 -18.65
C ILE A 126 -8.38 0.70 -17.95
N ASN A 127 -7.07 0.90 -17.77
CA ASN A 127 -6.53 2.13 -17.20
C ASN A 127 -6.81 3.31 -18.12
N ALA A 128 -6.65 3.15 -19.44
CA ALA A 128 -7.00 4.21 -20.39
C ALA A 128 -8.50 4.59 -20.33
N LEU A 129 -9.38 3.61 -20.07
CA LEU A 129 -10.82 3.81 -19.92
C LEU A 129 -11.19 4.45 -18.58
N LEU A 130 -10.69 3.89 -17.47
CA LEU A 130 -10.98 4.29 -16.08
C LEU A 130 -10.66 5.76 -15.83
N VAL A 131 -9.62 6.27 -16.49
CA VAL A 131 -9.14 7.64 -16.39
C VAL A 131 -10.18 8.68 -16.80
N ASN A 132 -11.07 8.35 -17.74
CA ASN A 132 -12.12 9.28 -18.15
C ASN A 132 -13.18 9.46 -17.06
N PHE A 133 -13.25 8.54 -16.10
CA PHE A 133 -14.20 8.56 -14.99
C PHE A 133 -13.64 9.20 -13.72
N PHE A 134 -12.35 9.56 -13.70
CA PHE A 134 -11.73 10.21 -12.55
C PHE A 134 -11.60 11.71 -12.76
N ASP A 135 -11.92 12.47 -11.72
CA ASP A 135 -11.71 13.90 -11.66
C ASP A 135 -10.25 14.22 -11.37
N ALA A 136 -9.62 13.40 -10.51
CA ALA A 136 -8.21 13.50 -10.19
C ALA A 136 -7.55 12.12 -9.99
N ILE A 137 -6.26 12.06 -10.25
CA ILE A 137 -5.43 10.88 -10.04
C ILE A 137 -4.22 11.30 -9.20
N VAL A 138 -4.04 10.67 -8.04
CA VAL A 138 -3.00 11.01 -7.08
C VAL A 138 -1.93 9.91 -7.04
N PHE A 139 -0.71 10.28 -7.34
CA PHE A 139 0.45 9.40 -7.32
C PHE A 139 1.33 9.66 -6.09
N LEU A 140 2.01 8.63 -5.61
CA LEU A 140 2.98 8.72 -4.51
C LEU A 140 4.37 9.17 -4.97
N SER A 141 4.62 9.23 -6.28
CA SER A 141 5.90 9.63 -6.85
C SER A 141 5.74 10.15 -8.28
N ASP A 142 6.64 11.03 -8.70
CA ASP A 142 6.73 11.49 -10.10
C ASP A 142 7.00 10.37 -11.07
N TYR A 143 7.83 9.38 -10.67
CA TYR A 143 8.10 8.21 -11.49
C TYR A 143 6.81 7.51 -11.91
N ASN A 144 5.93 7.20 -10.96
CA ASN A 144 4.65 6.53 -11.28
C ASN A 144 3.74 7.41 -12.15
N ARG A 145 3.73 8.73 -11.89
CA ARG A 145 2.96 9.69 -12.68
C ARG A 145 3.44 9.74 -14.13
N GLN A 146 4.75 9.86 -14.35
CA GLN A 146 5.35 9.91 -15.67
C GLN A 146 5.09 8.63 -16.46
N GLU A 147 5.21 7.46 -15.83
CA GLU A 147 4.93 6.18 -16.48
C GLU A 147 3.49 6.08 -17.00
N LEU A 148 2.50 6.61 -16.26
CA LEU A 148 1.12 6.62 -16.74
C LEU A 148 0.88 7.70 -17.82
N ILE A 149 1.46 8.90 -17.67
CA ILE A 149 1.34 9.98 -18.66
C ILE A 149 1.94 9.56 -20.01
N LYS A 150 3.05 8.83 -20.02
CA LYS A 150 3.64 8.26 -21.24
C LYS A 150 2.64 7.39 -22.00
N GLN A 151 1.76 6.69 -21.30
CA GLN A 151 0.74 5.82 -21.89
C GLN A 151 -0.50 6.59 -22.36
N ASN A 152 -0.85 7.69 -21.68
CA ASN A 152 -1.96 8.55 -22.07
C ASN A 152 -1.71 10.01 -21.66
N LYS A 153 -1.27 10.84 -22.62
CA LYS A 153 -0.91 12.24 -22.37
C LYS A 153 -2.05 13.09 -21.79
N LYS A 154 -3.31 12.73 -22.04
CA LYS A 154 -4.49 13.45 -21.49
C LYS A 154 -4.54 13.41 -19.96
N LEU A 155 -3.81 12.48 -19.35
CA LEU A 155 -3.68 12.36 -17.89
C LEU A 155 -2.92 13.49 -17.23
N ALA A 156 -2.06 14.18 -17.95
CA ALA A 156 -1.19 15.18 -17.37
C ALA A 156 -2.00 16.25 -16.62
N ALA A 157 -3.13 16.68 -17.18
CA ALA A 157 -4.01 17.69 -16.60
C ALA A 157 -4.79 17.24 -15.35
N LYS A 158 -4.93 15.93 -15.13
CA LYS A 158 -5.70 15.35 -14.01
C LYS A 158 -4.82 14.65 -12.97
N SER A 159 -3.50 14.71 -13.13
CA SER A 159 -2.56 13.92 -12.33
C SER A 159 -1.75 14.77 -11.37
N TYR A 160 -1.79 14.40 -10.11
CA TYR A 160 -1.13 15.09 -9.00
C TYR A 160 -0.16 14.12 -8.31
N VAL A 161 0.91 14.66 -7.73
CA VAL A 161 1.82 13.88 -6.89
C VAL A 161 1.65 14.36 -5.46
N ILE A 162 1.30 13.43 -4.58
CA ILE A 162 1.23 13.67 -3.14
C ILE A 162 2.09 12.58 -2.49
N TYR A 163 3.25 12.98 -1.98
CA TYR A 163 4.16 12.06 -1.30
C TYR A 163 3.58 11.66 0.06
N ASN A 164 3.86 10.44 0.49
CA ASN A 164 3.56 10.03 1.86
C ASN A 164 4.34 10.91 2.83
N SER A 165 3.65 11.42 3.86
CA SER A 165 4.29 12.12 4.95
C SER A 165 5.22 11.18 5.71
N ILE A 166 6.38 11.70 6.10
CA ILE A 166 7.25 11.06 7.10
C ILE A 166 6.78 11.61 8.44
N GLY A 167 6.43 10.74 9.39
CA GLY A 167 6.01 11.18 10.72
C GLY A 167 7.11 11.98 11.43
N ASP A 168 6.72 12.81 12.39
CA ASP A 168 7.65 13.53 13.28
C ASP A 168 8.31 12.54 14.25
N TYR A 169 9.25 11.75 13.75
CA TYR A 169 10.05 10.88 14.58
C TYR A 169 11.09 11.75 15.30
N LYS A 170 11.11 11.68 16.64
CA LYS A 170 12.19 12.26 17.44
C LYS A 170 13.51 11.60 17.05
N THR A 171 14.26 12.23 16.16
CA THR A 171 15.60 11.77 15.79
C THR A 171 16.53 12.06 16.96
N LYS A 172 16.96 11.01 17.67
CA LYS A 172 18.01 11.15 18.67
C LYS A 172 19.34 11.10 17.95
N LYS A 173 20.12 12.19 17.98
CA LYS A 173 21.53 12.13 17.57
C LYS A 173 22.24 11.11 18.47
N ILE A 174 22.66 10.01 17.88
CA ILE A 174 23.50 9.02 18.57
C ILE A 174 24.92 9.60 18.58
N LYS A 175 25.59 9.56 19.73
CA LYS A 175 27.00 9.96 19.81
C LYS A 175 27.79 9.16 18.77
N LYS A 176 28.59 9.84 17.95
CA LYS A 176 29.46 9.23 16.95
C LYS A 176 30.41 8.28 17.70
N GLN A 177 30.21 6.97 17.56
CA GLN A 177 31.14 6.00 18.12
C GLN A 177 32.49 6.17 17.39
N LYS A 178 33.59 6.20 18.14
CA LYS A 178 34.97 6.27 17.61
C LYS A 178 35.41 4.92 17.03
N GLU A 179 34.50 4.14 16.47
CA GLU A 179 34.88 2.90 15.80
C GLU A 179 35.33 3.24 14.40
N ASN A 180 36.54 2.81 14.00
CA ASN A 180 37.02 2.88 12.63
C ASN A 180 36.31 1.83 11.75
N VAL A 181 35.01 1.64 11.97
CA VAL A 181 34.14 0.61 11.40
C VAL A 181 33.03 1.28 10.62
N PHE A 182 32.89 0.92 9.36
CA PHE A 182 31.80 1.38 8.52
C PHE A 182 30.60 0.45 8.68
N GLN A 183 29.45 0.99 9.10
CA GLN A 183 28.24 0.22 9.37
C GLN A 183 27.19 0.45 8.29
N CYS A 184 26.77 -0.62 7.62
CA CYS A 184 25.66 -0.64 6.67
C CYS A 184 24.37 -1.10 7.34
N LEU A 185 23.22 -0.54 6.96
CA LEU A 185 21.92 -0.95 7.46
C LEU A 185 20.94 -1.17 6.31
N PHE A 186 20.28 -2.32 6.30
CA PHE A 186 19.12 -2.62 5.46
C PHE A 186 17.88 -2.81 6.35
N VAL A 187 16.79 -2.11 6.04
CA VAL A 187 15.51 -2.29 6.72
C VAL A 187 14.39 -2.50 5.70
N GLY A 188 13.77 -3.68 5.71
CA GLY A 188 12.64 -3.96 4.84
C GLY A 188 12.25 -5.42 4.71
N ARG A 189 11.03 -5.66 4.22
CA ARG A 189 10.53 -7.00 3.89
C ARG A 189 11.43 -7.73 2.88
N ALA A 190 11.53 -9.06 3.02
CA ALA A 190 12.25 -9.92 2.09
C ALA A 190 11.38 -10.24 0.86
N VAL A 191 11.33 -9.31 -0.09
CA VAL A 191 10.54 -9.41 -1.33
C VAL A 191 11.42 -9.09 -2.54
N GLU A 192 11.10 -9.69 -3.67
CA GLU A 192 11.92 -9.65 -4.89
C GLU A 192 12.28 -8.23 -5.34
N PHE A 193 11.32 -7.30 -5.37
CA PHE A 193 11.58 -5.93 -5.81
C PHE A 193 12.50 -5.14 -4.87
N LYS A 194 12.71 -5.58 -3.63
CA LYS A 194 13.67 -4.97 -2.69
C LYS A 194 15.08 -5.53 -2.81
N ARG A 195 15.23 -6.66 -3.53
CA ARG A 195 16.51 -7.31 -3.84
C ARG A 195 17.47 -7.42 -2.61
N PRO A 196 17.01 -7.89 -1.43
CA PRO A 196 17.84 -7.97 -0.23
C PRO A 196 19.10 -8.84 -0.41
N GLU A 197 19.10 -9.78 -1.35
CA GLU A 197 20.28 -10.58 -1.71
C GLU A 197 21.44 -9.71 -2.25
N LEU A 198 21.14 -8.67 -3.03
CA LEU A 198 22.17 -7.77 -3.54
C LEU A 198 22.84 -6.97 -2.42
N PHE A 199 22.14 -6.73 -1.31
CA PHE A 199 22.74 -6.11 -0.13
C PHE A 199 23.76 -7.05 0.52
N VAL A 200 23.43 -8.34 0.64
CA VAL A 200 24.36 -9.35 1.19
C VAL A 200 25.61 -9.46 0.31
N ASP A 201 25.43 -9.58 -1.01
CA ASP A 201 26.53 -9.64 -1.97
C ASP A 201 27.40 -8.38 -1.93
N GLY A 202 26.77 -7.21 -1.87
CA GLY A 202 27.45 -5.92 -1.80
C GLY A 202 28.28 -5.77 -0.52
N VAL A 203 27.77 -6.21 0.63
CA VAL A 203 28.52 -6.20 1.89
C VAL A 203 29.72 -7.15 1.82
N ALA A 204 29.54 -8.36 1.28
CA ALA A 204 30.62 -9.32 1.13
C ALA A 204 31.74 -8.78 0.23
N GLU A 205 31.39 -8.17 -0.91
CA GLU A 205 32.35 -7.56 -1.83
C GLU A 205 33.05 -6.35 -1.20
N ALA A 206 32.32 -5.49 -0.49
CA ALA A 206 32.91 -4.37 0.21
C ALA A 206 33.89 -4.84 1.30
N TRP A 207 33.55 -5.90 2.04
CA TRP A 207 34.41 -6.47 3.08
C TRP A 207 35.70 -7.08 2.52
N LYS A 208 35.70 -7.61 1.29
CA LYS A 208 36.93 -8.06 0.63
C LYS A 208 37.94 -6.92 0.50
N ARG A 209 37.47 -5.71 0.22
CA ARG A 209 38.28 -4.50 0.00
C ARG A 209 38.61 -3.78 1.30
N ASN A 210 37.70 -3.81 2.27
CA ASN A 210 37.88 -3.16 3.58
C ASN A 210 37.32 -4.05 4.69
N LYS A 211 38.21 -4.63 5.51
CA LYS A 211 37.87 -5.55 6.60
C LYS A 211 37.09 -4.88 7.75
N ASN A 212 37.04 -3.55 7.79
CA ASN A 212 36.32 -2.79 8.82
C ASN A 212 34.86 -2.51 8.47
N ILE A 213 34.26 -3.27 7.55
CA ILE A 213 32.83 -3.15 7.21
C ILE A 213 32.02 -4.14 8.03
N LYS A 214 30.92 -3.65 8.62
CA LYS A 214 29.88 -4.48 9.26
C LYS A 214 28.52 -4.10 8.70
N ALA A 215 27.59 -5.03 8.65
CA ALA A 215 26.22 -4.75 8.22
C ALA A 215 25.18 -5.26 9.21
N LYS A 216 24.03 -4.59 9.20
CA LYS A 216 22.83 -5.00 9.92
C LYS A 216 21.68 -5.11 8.92
N MET A 217 20.90 -6.16 9.03
CA MET A 217 19.68 -6.36 8.25
C MET A 217 18.51 -6.56 9.18
N VAL A 218 17.46 -5.76 9.00
CA VAL A 218 16.19 -5.89 9.72
C VAL A 218 15.13 -6.34 8.72
N ILE A 219 14.72 -7.60 8.82
CA ILE A 219 13.75 -8.23 7.93
C ILE A 219 12.57 -8.69 8.79
N PRO A 220 11.46 -7.93 8.85
CA PRO A 220 10.32 -8.29 9.68
C PRO A 220 9.58 -9.54 9.17
N SER A 221 9.48 -9.72 7.84
CA SER A 221 8.95 -10.93 7.18
C SER A 221 9.09 -10.83 5.66
N GLY A 222 8.94 -11.97 4.95
CA GLY A 222 8.71 -11.97 3.50
C GLY A 222 8.91 -13.34 2.84
N PRO A 223 8.44 -13.53 1.59
CA PRO A 223 8.57 -14.79 0.86
C PRO A 223 10.03 -15.22 0.62
N LEU A 224 10.98 -14.29 0.65
CA LEU A 224 12.40 -14.59 0.45
C LEU A 224 13.17 -14.78 1.77
N GLU A 225 12.51 -14.75 2.93
CA GLU A 225 13.20 -14.74 4.23
C GLU A 225 14.16 -15.91 4.42
N SER A 226 13.72 -17.15 4.17
CA SER A 226 14.57 -18.34 4.30
C SER A 226 15.78 -18.30 3.37
N LYS A 227 15.57 -17.87 2.12
CA LYS A 227 16.64 -17.72 1.13
C LYS A 227 17.70 -16.71 1.59
N ILE A 228 17.28 -15.59 2.16
CA ILE A 228 18.21 -14.56 2.66
C ILE A 228 18.97 -15.04 3.90
N LYS A 229 18.31 -15.76 4.82
CA LYS A 229 18.97 -16.40 5.98
C LYS A 229 20.06 -17.37 5.55
N GLU A 230 19.78 -18.21 4.56
CA GLU A 230 20.75 -19.14 4.00
C GLU A 230 21.93 -18.41 3.36
N LEU A 231 21.65 -17.38 2.54
CA LEU A 231 22.68 -16.59 1.87
C LEU A 231 23.62 -15.89 2.87
N ILE A 232 23.08 -15.34 3.96
CA ILE A 232 23.86 -14.75 5.05
C ILE A 232 24.74 -15.83 5.70
N THR A 233 24.17 -16.98 6.04
CA THR A 233 24.91 -18.08 6.68
C THR A 233 26.08 -18.56 5.81
N GLN A 234 25.87 -18.71 4.50
CA GLN A 234 26.92 -19.08 3.55
C GLN A 234 28.01 -18.01 3.45
N THR A 235 27.61 -16.74 3.42
CA THR A 235 28.53 -15.59 3.39
C THR A 235 29.39 -15.56 4.65
N GLU A 236 28.81 -15.80 5.82
CA GLU A 236 29.51 -15.75 7.08
C GLU A 236 30.47 -16.92 7.29
N LYS A 237 30.12 -18.12 6.81
CA LYS A 237 31.06 -19.25 6.76
C LYS A 237 32.31 -18.93 5.95
N LYS A 238 32.18 -18.11 4.90
CA LYS A 238 33.28 -17.77 3.99
C LYS A 238 34.14 -16.60 4.46
N TYR A 239 33.54 -15.61 5.12
CA TYR A 239 34.19 -14.33 5.41
C TYR A 239 34.20 -13.94 6.90
N GLY A 240 33.66 -14.79 7.78
CA GLY A 240 33.44 -14.48 9.18
C GLY A 240 32.10 -13.77 9.41
N HIS A 241 31.77 -13.45 10.66
CA HIS A 241 30.49 -12.84 11.01
C HIS A 241 30.44 -11.36 10.53
N LEU A 242 29.73 -11.12 9.42
CA LEU A 242 29.67 -9.82 8.75
C LEU A 242 28.31 -9.13 8.88
N ILE A 243 27.23 -9.91 8.96
CA ILE A 243 25.86 -9.41 8.79
C ILE A 243 25.01 -9.85 9.98
N TYR A 244 24.60 -8.89 10.81
CA TYR A 244 23.65 -9.15 11.89
C TYR A 244 22.22 -9.11 11.35
N LEU A 245 21.56 -10.27 11.33
CA LEU A 245 20.15 -10.37 10.95
C LEU A 245 19.24 -10.25 12.17
N TYR A 246 18.30 -9.32 12.09
CA TYR A 246 17.20 -9.18 13.04
C TYR A 246 15.89 -9.56 12.32
N SER A 247 15.41 -10.77 12.60
CA SER A 247 14.08 -11.25 12.20
C SER A 247 13.09 -11.12 13.36
N ASN A 248 11.79 -11.07 13.07
CA ASN A 248 10.71 -11.01 14.08
C ASN A 248 10.69 -9.74 14.93
N ILE A 249 11.14 -8.60 14.38
CA ILE A 249 10.83 -7.32 15.02
C ILE A 249 9.36 -7.01 14.74
N ASN A 250 8.54 -7.00 15.80
CA ASN A 250 7.21 -6.38 15.75
C ASN A 250 7.42 -4.87 15.61
N ILE A 251 7.36 -4.38 14.37
CA ILE A 251 7.39 -2.95 14.02
C ILE A 251 5.94 -2.46 13.91
#